data_AF-A0A4Y8JSF6-F1
#
_entry.id   AF-A0A4Y8JSF6-F1
#
_cell.length_a   1.000
_cell.length_b   1.000
_cell.length_c   1.000
_cell.angle_alpha   90.00
_cell.angle_beta   90.00
_cell.angle_gamma   90.00
#
_symmetry.space_group_name_H-M   'P 1'
#
loop_
_entity.id
_entity.type
_entity.pdbx_description
1 polymer ?
#
loop_
_entity_poly.entity_id
_entity_poly.type
_entity_poly.pdbx_seq_one_letter_code
_entity_poly.pdbx_strand_id
1 'polypeptide(L)'
;MTRRRMWVLLGAVGSLLVIALIVLLIVWRGGAGAPEGEAVGRPQPHSSPAPLALASVPAPTATTDGPHPSTCDELYSPAIVAAFGDLVLNPAWVAEENSDVNRGSGDPELIALIDAAGERLTCVWANANGGSGLGLTTELVWVTPEQSTQIQSRLTAAGMNCYEELGGMRCLIETTKDGELVGESHFLRDDIWLATRYVNTGPDGYTHDIIANVWADE
;
A
#
# COMPACT_ATOMS: atom_id res chain seq x y z
N MET A 1 44.65 20.31 26.75
CA MET A 1 43.92 19.49 25.74
C MET A 1 43.99 18.00 26.12
N THR A 2 43.23 17.53 27.11
CA THR A 2 43.43 16.14 27.62
C THR A 2 42.17 15.39 28.09
N ARG A 3 41.05 16.05 28.44
CA ARG A 3 39.84 15.35 28.92
C ARG A 3 38.88 14.88 27.82
N ARG A 4 38.74 15.66 26.73
CA ARG A 4 37.77 15.41 25.65
C ARG A 4 38.19 14.29 24.70
N ARG A 5 39.50 14.09 24.50
CA ARG A 5 40.05 12.98 23.69
C ARG A 5 39.92 11.62 24.39
N MET A 6 39.97 11.60 25.72
CA MET A 6 39.87 10.36 26.50
C MET A 6 38.46 9.77 26.47
N TRP A 7 37.41 10.61 26.48
CA TRP A 7 36.02 10.16 26.38
C TRP A 7 35.66 9.59 25.00
N VAL A 8 36.21 10.15 23.94
CA VAL A 8 35.98 9.65 22.56
C VAL A 8 36.67 8.29 22.34
N LEU A 9 37.85 8.08 22.93
CA LEU A 9 38.57 6.81 22.84
C LEU A 9 37.87 5.69 23.64
N LEU A 10 37.28 5.99 24.81
CA LEU A 10 36.52 5.00 25.59
C LEU A 10 35.23 4.55 24.88
N GLY A 11 34.54 5.45 24.17
CA GLY A 11 33.34 5.11 23.40
C GLY A 11 33.63 4.20 22.20
N ALA A 12 34.75 4.43 21.50
CA ALA A 12 35.14 3.64 20.33
C ALA A 12 35.50 2.18 20.68
N VAL A 13 36.13 1.94 21.84
CA VAL A 13 36.49 0.59 22.30
C VAL A 13 35.25 -0.21 22.72
N GLY A 14 34.26 0.45 23.33
CA GLY A 14 32.99 -0.18 23.70
C GLY A 14 32.21 -0.68 22.48
N SER A 15 32.12 0.12 21.42
CA SER A 15 31.40 -0.25 20.20
C SER A 15 32.05 -1.42 19.44
N LEU A 16 33.39 -1.50 19.43
CA LEU A 16 34.11 -2.60 18.78
C LEU A 16 33.88 -3.96 19.48
N LEU A 17 33.78 -3.96 20.82
CA LEU A 17 33.51 -5.18 21.59
C LEU A 17 32.10 -5.73 21.34
N VAL A 18 31.10 -4.85 21.20
CA VAL A 18 29.71 -5.26 20.90
C VAL A 18 29.61 -5.88 19.52
N ILE A 19 30.26 -5.30 18.51
CA ILE A 19 30.27 -5.84 17.14
C ILE A 19 30.93 -7.22 17.09
N ALA A 20 32.07 -7.39 17.77
CA ALA A 20 32.76 -8.68 17.84
C ALA A 20 31.88 -9.78 18.48
N LEU A 21 31.10 -9.43 19.51
CA LEU A 21 30.19 -10.36 20.18
C LEU A 21 29.03 -10.80 19.26
N ILE A 22 28.48 -9.88 18.47
CA ILE A 22 27.40 -10.16 17.51
C ILE A 22 27.89 -11.08 16.39
N VAL A 23 29.08 -10.84 15.84
CA VAL A 23 29.67 -11.70 14.80
C VAL A 23 29.90 -13.12 15.31
N LEU A 24 30.37 -13.27 16.55
CA LEU A 24 30.57 -14.57 17.19
C LEU A 24 29.26 -15.36 17.35
N LEU A 25 28.16 -14.68 17.68
CA LEU A 25 26.83 -15.30 17.81
C LEU A 25 26.26 -15.78 16.46
N ILE A 26 26.55 -15.06 15.37
CA ILE A 26 26.10 -15.44 14.02
C ILE A 26 26.86 -16.67 13.51
N VAL A 27 28.18 -16.72 13.71
CA VAL A 27 29.02 -17.84 13.24
C VAL A 27 28.71 -19.15 14.00
N TRP A 28 28.31 -19.07 15.27
CA TRP A 28 28.05 -20.26 16.08
C TRP A 28 26.69 -20.94 15.77
N ARG A 29 25.74 -20.22 15.15
CA ARG A 29 24.41 -20.75 14.79
C ARG A 29 24.36 -21.50 13.44
N GLY A 30 25.43 -21.51 12.66
CA GLY A 30 25.46 -22.09 11.30
C GLY A 30 25.81 -23.58 11.19
N GLY A 31 25.95 -24.31 12.31
CA GLY A 31 26.41 -25.69 12.30
C GLY A 31 25.31 -26.73 12.47
N ALA A 32 24.69 -27.18 11.37
CA ALA A 32 23.97 -28.46 11.32
C ALA A 32 24.03 -29.02 9.89
N GLY A 33 25.01 -29.89 9.64
CA GLY A 33 25.10 -30.67 8.41
C GLY A 33 24.07 -31.80 8.41
N ALA A 34 23.44 -32.04 7.27
CA ALA A 34 22.68 -33.25 7.00
C ALA A 34 23.54 -34.18 6.12
N PRO A 35 23.66 -35.48 6.46
CA PRO A 35 24.42 -36.41 5.66
C PRO A 35 23.61 -36.87 4.43
N GLU A 36 24.36 -37.03 3.34
CA GLU A 36 23.95 -37.60 2.06
C GLU A 36 23.63 -39.10 2.22
N GLY A 37 22.42 -39.49 1.81
CA GLY A 37 21.93 -40.87 1.86
C GLY A 37 21.82 -41.45 0.46
N GLU A 38 22.71 -42.39 0.16
CA GLU A 38 22.87 -43.10 -1.10
C GLU A 38 21.71 -44.06 -1.44
N ALA A 39 21.56 -44.32 -2.74
CA ALA A 39 20.43 -44.93 -3.42
C ALA A 39 20.17 -46.42 -3.08
N VAL A 40 18.89 -46.80 -3.07
CA VAL A 40 18.44 -48.19 -3.28
C VAL A 40 17.28 -48.19 -4.29
N GLY A 41 17.48 -48.90 -5.40
CA GLY A 41 16.55 -48.99 -6.53
C GLY A 41 15.24 -49.70 -6.18
N ARG A 42 14.12 -49.15 -6.67
CA ARG A 42 12.77 -49.71 -6.59
C ARG A 42 12.35 -50.30 -7.96
N PRO A 43 11.57 -51.40 -8.02
CA PRO A 43 11.14 -51.99 -9.29
C PRO A 43 10.27 -51.03 -10.10
N GLN A 44 10.50 -50.97 -11.42
CA GLN A 44 9.70 -50.17 -12.36
C GLN A 44 8.36 -50.86 -12.67
N PRO A 45 7.22 -50.15 -12.54
CA PRO A 45 5.94 -50.63 -13.09
C PRO A 45 5.95 -50.49 -14.61
N HIS A 46 5.62 -51.57 -15.32
CA HIS A 46 5.29 -51.50 -16.74
C HIS A 46 3.86 -51.00 -16.93
N SER A 47 3.68 -50.15 -17.95
CA SER A 47 2.43 -49.60 -18.51
C SER A 47 2.04 -48.21 -17.99
N SER A 48 2.50 -47.18 -18.71
CA SER A 48 1.88 -45.85 -18.67
C SER A 48 0.69 -45.84 -19.63
N PRO A 49 -0.55 -45.57 -19.19
CA PRO A 49 -1.63 -45.28 -20.11
C PRO A 49 -1.32 -43.97 -20.86
N ALA A 50 -1.76 -43.89 -22.12
CA ALA A 50 -1.63 -42.69 -22.93
C ALA A 50 -2.37 -41.51 -22.26
N PRO A 51 -1.81 -40.29 -22.28
CA PRO A 51 -2.47 -39.14 -21.68
C PRO A 51 -3.77 -38.84 -22.44
N LEU A 52 -4.90 -38.98 -21.74
CA LEU A 52 -6.16 -38.42 -22.19
C LEU A 52 -6.04 -36.89 -22.12
N ALA A 53 -6.26 -36.23 -23.25
CA ALA A 53 -6.39 -34.78 -23.28
C ALA A 53 -7.55 -34.39 -22.34
N LEU A 54 -7.22 -33.70 -21.24
CA LEU A 54 -8.21 -33.04 -20.41
C LEU A 54 -8.89 -32.00 -21.29
N ALA A 55 -10.20 -32.17 -21.50
CA ALA A 55 -11.02 -31.11 -22.06
C ALA A 55 -10.81 -29.85 -21.22
N SER A 56 -10.52 -28.74 -21.89
CA SER A 56 -10.33 -27.43 -21.27
C SER A 56 -11.56 -27.10 -20.42
N VAL A 57 -11.41 -27.21 -19.10
CA VAL A 57 -12.38 -26.62 -18.16
C VAL A 57 -12.34 -25.11 -18.44
N PRO A 58 -13.48 -24.44 -18.68
CA PRO A 58 -13.47 -22.99 -18.75
C PRO A 58 -12.86 -22.49 -17.43
N ALA A 59 -11.85 -21.62 -17.52
CA ALA A 59 -11.28 -21.02 -16.34
C ALA A 59 -12.43 -20.41 -15.50
N PRO A 60 -12.50 -20.69 -14.19
CA PRO A 60 -13.46 -19.98 -13.36
C PRO A 60 -13.17 -18.50 -13.53
N THR A 61 -14.19 -17.73 -13.93
CA THR A 61 -14.15 -16.29 -13.80
C THR A 61 -13.97 -16.05 -12.31
N ALA A 62 -12.78 -15.65 -11.88
CA ALA A 62 -12.54 -15.24 -10.52
C ALA A 62 -13.43 -14.01 -10.31
N THR A 63 -14.62 -14.21 -9.76
CA THR A 63 -15.29 -13.14 -9.05
C THR A 63 -14.34 -12.78 -7.92
N THR A 64 -13.83 -11.55 -7.94
CA THR A 64 -13.11 -11.00 -6.80
C THR A 64 -14.09 -11.04 -5.64
N ASP A 65 -13.98 -12.05 -4.78
CA ASP A 65 -14.77 -12.14 -3.56
C ASP A 65 -14.31 -10.99 -2.65
N GLY A 66 -15.12 -9.95 -2.51
CA GLY A 66 -14.81 -8.78 -1.68
C GLY A 66 -15.63 -7.54 -2.08
N PRO A 67 -15.53 -6.45 -1.31
CA PRO A 67 -16.15 -5.18 -1.67
C PRO A 67 -15.75 -4.71 -3.06
N HIS A 68 -16.75 -4.31 -3.84
CA HIS A 68 -16.52 -3.85 -5.20
C HIS A 68 -17.39 -2.64 -5.58
N PRO A 69 -17.20 -1.47 -4.93
CA PRO A 69 -17.92 -0.26 -5.31
C PRO A 69 -17.69 0.08 -6.77
N SER A 70 -18.77 0.34 -7.50
CA SER A 70 -18.70 0.57 -8.96
C SER A 70 -18.67 2.05 -9.33
N THR A 71 -19.14 2.91 -8.41
CA THR A 71 -19.24 4.36 -8.60
C THR A 71 -18.70 5.11 -7.39
N CYS A 72 -18.21 6.33 -7.60
CA CYS A 72 -17.65 7.14 -6.52
C CYS A 72 -18.69 7.55 -5.48
N ASP A 73 -19.97 7.65 -5.85
CA ASP A 73 -21.05 7.99 -4.93
C ASP A 73 -21.25 6.92 -3.85
N GLU A 74 -20.91 5.67 -4.13
CA GLU A 74 -20.98 4.56 -3.16
C GLU A 74 -19.93 4.67 -2.05
N LEU A 75 -18.88 5.49 -2.23
CA LEU A 75 -17.82 5.64 -1.22
C LEU A 75 -18.20 6.60 -0.09
N TYR A 76 -19.22 7.44 -0.28
CA TYR A 76 -19.46 8.58 0.62
C TYR A 76 -20.86 8.58 1.21
N SER A 77 -20.94 8.79 2.51
CA SER A 77 -22.21 9.10 3.15
C SER A 77 -22.69 10.51 2.75
N PRO A 78 -24.00 10.78 2.84
CA PRO A 78 -24.53 12.12 2.63
C PRO A 78 -23.88 13.19 3.53
N ALA A 79 -23.39 12.80 4.71
CA ALA A 79 -22.72 13.72 5.63
C ALA A 79 -21.35 14.16 5.11
N ILE A 80 -20.55 13.23 4.57
CA ILE A 80 -19.25 13.56 3.95
C ILE A 80 -19.46 14.36 2.67
N VAL A 81 -20.43 14.00 1.83
CA VAL A 81 -20.78 14.78 0.63
C VAL A 81 -21.12 16.24 1.00
N ALA A 82 -21.91 16.45 2.05
CA ALA A 82 -22.23 17.79 2.52
C ALA A 82 -21.01 18.54 3.09
N ALA A 83 -20.07 17.84 3.70
CA ALA A 83 -18.87 18.44 4.31
C ALA A 83 -17.88 19.01 3.28
N PHE A 84 -17.96 18.58 2.01
CA PHE A 84 -17.15 19.14 0.92
C PHE A 84 -17.59 20.53 0.43
N GLY A 85 -18.76 21.00 0.85
CA GLY A 85 -19.25 22.35 0.55
C GLY A 85 -19.38 22.61 -0.96
N ASP A 86 -18.60 23.55 -1.48
CA ASP A 86 -18.65 23.99 -2.88
C ASP A 86 -17.82 23.10 -3.83
N LEU A 87 -17.07 22.11 -3.31
CA LEU A 87 -16.39 21.14 -4.17
C LEU A 87 -17.41 20.16 -4.75
N VAL A 88 -17.16 19.74 -5.97
CA VAL A 88 -17.98 18.76 -6.69
C VAL A 88 -17.19 17.49 -6.93
N LEU A 89 -17.89 16.36 -6.97
CA LEU A 89 -17.32 15.07 -7.27
C LEU A 89 -17.12 14.93 -8.79
N ASN A 90 -15.90 14.55 -9.18
CA ASN A 90 -15.47 14.26 -10.55
C ASN A 90 -15.87 15.32 -11.59
N PRO A 91 -15.49 16.60 -11.42
CA PRO A 91 -15.75 17.61 -12.44
C PRO A 91 -15.01 17.27 -13.74
N ALA A 92 -15.62 17.51 -14.90
CA ALA A 92 -15.14 17.00 -16.19
C ALA A 92 -13.66 17.28 -16.50
N TRP A 93 -13.15 18.44 -16.07
CA TRP A 93 -11.77 18.86 -16.31
C TRP A 93 -10.72 17.94 -15.66
N VAL A 94 -11.06 17.19 -14.61
CA VAL A 94 -10.10 16.30 -13.92
C VAL A 94 -9.72 15.09 -14.78
N ALA A 95 -10.56 14.74 -15.76
CA ALA A 95 -10.30 13.68 -16.73
C ALA A 95 -9.51 14.16 -17.95
N GLU A 96 -9.25 15.47 -18.08
CA GLU A 96 -8.44 16.01 -19.17
C GLU A 96 -6.98 15.57 -19.03
N GLU A 97 -6.31 15.42 -20.17
CA GLU A 97 -4.89 15.10 -20.21
C GLU A 97 -4.10 16.21 -19.51
N ASN A 98 -3.22 15.84 -18.57
CA ASN A 98 -2.42 16.76 -17.74
C ASN A 98 -3.17 17.53 -16.64
N SER A 99 -4.30 17.01 -16.13
CA SER A 99 -4.98 17.63 -14.98
C SER A 99 -4.16 17.61 -13.69
N ASP A 100 -3.16 16.73 -13.57
CA ASP A 100 -2.23 16.53 -12.43
C ASP A 100 -2.88 16.28 -11.04
N VAL A 101 -4.21 16.30 -10.96
CA VAL A 101 -4.99 16.12 -9.72
C VAL A 101 -5.60 14.74 -9.60
N ASN A 102 -5.55 13.89 -10.62
CA ASN A 102 -6.24 12.61 -10.64
C ASN A 102 -5.45 11.44 -10.00
N ARG A 103 -4.42 11.73 -9.18
CA ARG A 103 -3.60 10.72 -8.51
C ARG A 103 -3.73 10.80 -6.98
N GLY A 104 -3.95 9.64 -6.37
CA GLY A 104 -4.03 9.45 -4.92
C GLY A 104 -2.69 9.39 -4.19
N SER A 105 -1.58 9.63 -4.90
CA SER A 105 -0.23 9.75 -4.32
C SER A 105 0.63 10.72 -5.14
N GLY A 106 1.64 11.31 -4.52
CA GLY A 106 2.74 12.03 -5.15
C GLY A 106 4.03 11.20 -5.28
N ASP A 107 4.08 9.99 -4.72
CA ASP A 107 5.23 9.11 -4.80
C ASP A 107 5.24 8.32 -6.13
N PRO A 108 6.31 8.40 -6.94
CA PRO A 108 6.34 7.80 -8.26
C PRO A 108 6.28 6.27 -8.25
N GLU A 109 6.75 5.60 -7.20
CA GLU A 109 6.68 4.14 -7.09
C GLU A 109 5.27 3.69 -6.67
N LEU A 110 4.60 4.44 -5.78
CA LEU A 110 3.20 4.21 -5.46
C LEU A 110 2.30 4.46 -6.69
N ILE A 111 2.53 5.55 -7.43
CA ILE A 111 1.87 5.84 -8.71
C ILE A 111 2.04 4.67 -9.68
N ALA A 112 3.26 4.14 -9.84
CA ALA A 112 3.50 2.98 -10.71
C ALA A 112 2.73 1.73 -10.27
N LEU A 113 2.57 1.51 -8.95
CA LEU A 113 1.76 0.41 -8.42
C LEU A 113 0.26 0.60 -8.68
N ILE A 114 -0.25 1.83 -8.57
CA ILE A 114 -1.64 2.18 -8.95
C ILE A 114 -1.86 1.93 -10.46
N ASP A 115 -0.92 2.34 -11.31
CA ASP A 115 -1.02 2.17 -12.75
C ASP A 115 -0.89 0.71 -13.19
N ALA A 116 -0.12 -0.09 -12.44
CA ALA A 116 0.03 -1.51 -12.67
C ALA A 116 -1.12 -2.36 -12.13
N ALA A 117 -2.01 -1.79 -11.31
CA ALA A 117 -3.21 -2.47 -10.85
C ALA A 117 -4.16 -2.74 -12.03
N GLY A 118 -4.75 -3.93 -12.05
CA GLY A 118 -5.69 -4.31 -13.11
C GLY A 118 -6.99 -3.52 -13.05
N GLU A 119 -7.36 -3.03 -11.88
CA GLU A 119 -8.62 -2.34 -11.63
C GLU A 119 -8.47 -1.25 -10.57
N ARG A 120 -9.12 -0.10 -10.80
CA ARG A 120 -9.20 1.01 -9.85
C ARG A 120 -10.43 1.89 -10.09
N LEU A 121 -10.90 2.53 -9.04
CA LEU A 121 -11.91 3.58 -9.06
C LEU A 121 -11.28 4.90 -8.56
N THR A 122 -11.17 5.90 -9.43
CA THR A 122 -10.60 7.22 -9.11
C THR A 122 -11.71 8.22 -8.84
N CYS A 123 -11.70 8.82 -7.66
CA CYS A 123 -12.69 9.80 -7.21
C CYS A 123 -12.00 11.10 -6.80
N VAL A 124 -12.40 12.19 -7.43
CA VAL A 124 -11.77 13.51 -7.25
C VAL A 124 -12.82 14.50 -6.75
N TRP A 125 -12.60 15.07 -5.57
CA TRP A 125 -13.31 16.24 -5.08
C TRP A 125 -12.53 17.49 -5.44
N ALA A 126 -13.09 18.34 -6.29
CA ALA A 126 -12.44 19.56 -6.74
C ALA A 126 -13.45 20.66 -7.09
N ASN A 127 -12.96 21.88 -7.33
CA ASN A 127 -13.84 22.96 -7.77
C ASN A 127 -14.38 22.65 -9.18
N ALA A 128 -15.66 22.97 -9.42
CA ALA A 128 -16.32 22.69 -10.68
C ALA A 128 -15.64 23.33 -11.90
N ASN A 129 -14.96 24.47 -11.71
CA ASN A 129 -14.42 25.31 -12.79
C ASN A 129 -12.89 25.26 -12.93
N GLY A 130 -12.20 24.36 -12.23
CA GLY A 130 -10.75 24.17 -12.37
C GLY A 130 -9.98 24.08 -11.04
N GLY A 131 -8.65 24.14 -11.12
CA GLY A 131 -7.77 24.14 -9.95
C GLY A 131 -8.02 25.35 -9.03
N SER A 132 -8.11 25.11 -7.72
CA SER A 132 -8.46 26.14 -6.73
C SER A 132 -7.56 26.17 -5.48
N GLY A 133 -6.52 25.32 -5.42
CA GLY A 133 -5.76 25.09 -4.18
C GLY A 133 -6.53 24.32 -3.11
N LEU A 134 -7.72 23.80 -3.46
CA LEU A 134 -8.55 22.91 -2.66
C LEU A 134 -8.86 21.68 -3.51
N GLY A 135 -8.60 20.50 -2.98
CA GLY A 135 -8.97 19.27 -3.66
C GLY A 135 -8.45 18.01 -2.99
N LEU A 136 -9.14 16.91 -3.23
CA LEU A 136 -8.77 15.60 -2.70
C LEU A 136 -9.08 14.55 -3.75
N THR A 137 -8.14 13.63 -3.92
CA THR A 137 -8.27 12.50 -4.83
C THR A 137 -8.06 11.22 -4.08
N THR A 138 -9.01 10.31 -4.21
CA THR A 138 -8.93 8.95 -3.69
C THR A 138 -8.99 7.97 -4.86
N GLU A 139 -8.01 7.09 -4.92
CA GLU A 139 -8.01 5.93 -5.79
C GLU A 139 -8.27 4.70 -4.92
N LEU A 140 -9.39 4.03 -5.14
CA LEU A 140 -9.68 2.71 -4.58
C LEU A 140 -9.14 1.68 -5.56
N VAL A 141 -8.11 0.95 -5.16
CA VAL A 141 -7.31 0.08 -6.02
C VAL A 141 -7.41 -1.35 -5.51
N TRP A 142 -7.84 -2.27 -6.37
CA TRP A 142 -7.80 -3.70 -6.05
C TRP A 142 -6.42 -4.24 -6.39
N VAL A 143 -5.76 -4.81 -5.39
CA VAL A 143 -4.34 -5.17 -5.42
C VAL A 143 -4.16 -6.63 -5.04
N THR A 144 -3.16 -7.30 -5.61
CA THR A 144 -2.81 -8.65 -5.14
C THR A 144 -2.10 -8.60 -3.77
N PRO A 145 -2.02 -9.72 -3.03
CA PRO A 145 -1.24 -9.78 -1.79
C PRO A 145 0.24 -9.36 -1.97
N GLU A 146 0.84 -9.68 -3.12
CA GLU A 146 2.20 -9.25 -3.46
C GLU A 146 2.29 -7.74 -3.69
N GLN A 147 1.29 -7.14 -4.34
CA GLN A 147 1.21 -5.69 -4.50
C GLN A 147 0.98 -5.00 -3.15
N SER A 148 0.08 -5.51 -2.31
CA SER A 148 -0.15 -5.05 -0.93
C SER A 148 1.16 -4.99 -0.14
N THR A 149 1.97 -6.05 -0.21
CA THR A 149 3.28 -6.08 0.47
C THR A 149 4.25 -5.03 -0.06
N GLN A 150 4.30 -4.83 -1.39
CA GLN A 150 5.14 -3.80 -2.02
C GLN A 150 4.70 -2.39 -1.60
N ILE A 151 3.39 -2.12 -1.59
CA ILE A 151 2.82 -0.85 -1.16
C ILE A 151 3.20 -0.57 0.30
N GLN A 152 2.99 -1.52 1.21
CA GLN A 152 3.36 -1.36 2.64
C GLN A 152 4.85 -1.06 2.83
N SER A 153 5.71 -1.80 2.10
CA SER A 153 7.15 -1.56 2.11
C SER A 153 7.49 -0.15 1.62
N ARG A 154 6.84 0.31 0.54
CA ARG A 154 7.09 1.64 -0.03
C ARG A 154 6.61 2.75 0.89
N LEU A 155 5.42 2.64 1.47
CA LEU A 155 4.86 3.61 2.41
C LEU A 155 5.79 3.80 3.63
N THR A 156 6.30 2.70 4.17
CA THR A 156 7.26 2.73 5.28
C THR A 156 8.60 3.35 4.85
N ALA A 157 9.12 2.99 3.67
CA ALA A 157 10.36 3.54 3.14
C ALA A 157 10.26 5.04 2.83
N ALA A 158 9.08 5.52 2.45
CA ALA A 158 8.76 6.93 2.25
C ALA A 158 8.65 7.72 3.57
N GLY A 159 8.74 7.04 4.72
CA GLY A 159 8.71 7.67 6.05
C GLY A 159 7.31 8.08 6.50
N MET A 160 6.26 7.51 5.92
CA MET A 160 4.89 7.76 6.36
C MET A 160 4.66 7.15 7.75
N ASN A 161 3.79 7.79 8.54
CA ASN A 161 3.39 7.28 9.85
C ASN A 161 2.34 6.18 9.69
N CYS A 162 2.77 4.92 9.78
CA CYS A 162 1.93 3.75 9.60
C CYS A 162 1.50 3.13 10.94
N TYR A 163 0.21 2.78 11.06
CA TYR A 163 -0.37 2.14 12.24
C TYR A 163 -1.59 1.28 11.86
N GLU A 164 -1.96 0.35 12.73
CA GLU A 164 -3.17 -0.47 12.56
C GLU A 164 -4.41 0.35 12.95
N GLU A 165 -5.43 0.30 12.10
CA GLU A 165 -6.71 0.98 12.33
C GLU A 165 -7.81 0.25 11.54
N LEU A 166 -9.02 0.12 12.12
CA LEU A 166 -10.20 -0.44 11.43
C LEU A 166 -9.95 -1.76 10.67
N GLY A 167 -9.14 -2.66 11.25
CA GLY A 167 -8.81 -3.96 10.66
C GLY A 167 -7.81 -3.92 9.51
N GLY A 168 -7.29 -2.75 9.15
CA GLY A 168 -6.27 -2.55 8.13
C GLY A 168 -5.04 -1.81 8.65
N MET A 169 -4.15 -1.47 7.71
CA MET A 169 -3.03 -0.57 7.96
C MET A 169 -3.32 0.79 7.36
N ARG A 170 -3.16 1.85 8.15
CA ARG A 170 -3.20 3.23 7.67
C ARG A 170 -1.84 3.87 7.76
N CYS A 171 -1.40 4.51 6.69
CA CYS A 171 -0.18 5.31 6.61
C CYS A 171 -0.53 6.76 6.25
N LEU A 172 -0.01 7.71 7.02
CA LEU A 172 -0.26 9.14 6.84
C LEU A 172 1.05 9.91 6.68
N ILE A 173 1.04 10.89 5.79
CA ILE A 173 2.03 11.96 5.76
C ILE A 173 1.33 13.28 5.47
N GLU A 174 1.72 14.33 6.17
CA GLU A 174 1.16 15.67 6.00
C GLU A 174 2.28 16.69 6.20
N THR A 175 2.23 17.76 5.42
CA THR A 175 3.16 18.88 5.53
C THR A 175 2.51 20.16 5.06
N THR A 176 3.10 21.29 5.42
CA THR A 176 2.76 22.58 4.82
C THR A 176 3.74 22.89 3.71
N LYS A 177 3.24 23.10 2.49
CA LYS A 177 4.03 23.48 1.32
C LYS A 177 3.44 24.74 0.71
N ASP A 178 4.27 25.77 0.56
CA ASP A 178 3.86 27.06 -0.05
C ASP A 178 2.61 27.71 0.61
N GLY A 179 2.38 27.43 1.91
CA GLY A 179 1.22 27.91 2.65
C GLY A 179 -0.02 27.02 2.58
N GLU A 180 0.04 25.93 1.82
CA GLU A 180 -1.02 24.94 1.68
C GLU A 180 -0.72 23.72 2.56
N LEU A 181 -1.76 23.21 3.23
CA LEU A 181 -1.70 21.91 3.89
C LEU A 181 -1.86 20.83 2.82
N VAL A 182 -0.84 20.00 2.65
CA VAL A 182 -0.84 18.90 1.70
C VAL A 182 -0.53 17.61 2.42
N GLY A 183 -1.18 16.53 2.01
CA GLY A 183 -0.93 15.24 2.62
C GLY A 183 -1.45 14.07 1.82
N GLU A 184 -1.09 12.89 2.30
CA GLU A 184 -1.52 11.61 1.77
C GLU A 184 -2.01 10.71 2.91
N SER A 185 -3.05 9.93 2.64
CA SER A 185 -3.60 8.91 3.52
C SER A 185 -3.77 7.63 2.71
N HIS A 186 -3.00 6.61 3.06
CA HIS A 186 -3.09 5.30 2.46
C HIS A 186 -3.70 4.31 3.45
N PHE A 187 -4.72 3.59 3.03
CA PHE A 187 -5.33 2.53 3.84
C PHE A 187 -5.31 1.22 3.06
N LEU A 188 -4.80 0.14 3.66
CA LEU A 188 -4.78 -1.19 3.08
C LEU A 188 -5.56 -2.17 3.95
N ARG A 189 -6.53 -2.86 3.34
CA ARG A 189 -7.31 -3.94 3.96
C ARG A 189 -7.90 -4.84 2.89
N ASP A 190 -7.93 -6.15 3.12
CA ASP A 190 -8.59 -7.14 2.25
C ASP A 190 -8.30 -6.96 0.76
N ASP A 191 -7.01 -6.81 0.40
CA ASP A 191 -6.57 -6.64 -0.99
C ASP A 191 -7.15 -5.39 -1.71
N ILE A 192 -7.62 -4.41 -0.92
CA ILE A 192 -8.02 -3.08 -1.37
C ILE A 192 -7.07 -2.05 -0.76
N TRP A 193 -6.60 -1.14 -1.61
CA TRP A 193 -5.81 0.01 -1.23
C TRP A 193 -6.56 1.30 -1.54
N LEU A 194 -6.85 2.08 -0.50
CA LEU A 194 -7.33 3.46 -0.63
C LEU A 194 -6.13 4.39 -0.63
N ALA A 195 -5.73 4.88 -1.80
CA ALA A 195 -4.69 5.90 -1.95
C ALA A 195 -5.34 7.29 -2.02
N THR A 196 -5.18 8.11 -0.97
CA THR A 196 -5.77 9.44 -0.93
C THR A 196 -4.68 10.50 -0.87
N ARG A 197 -4.76 11.50 -1.75
CA ARG A 197 -3.93 12.72 -1.70
C ARG A 197 -4.82 13.95 -1.63
N TYR A 198 -4.43 14.93 -0.82
CA TYR A 198 -5.24 16.11 -0.58
C TYR A 198 -4.43 17.40 -0.45
N VAL A 199 -5.11 18.51 -0.74
CA VAL A 199 -4.62 19.89 -0.59
C VAL A 199 -5.74 20.71 0.05
N ASN A 200 -5.48 21.27 1.24
CA ASN A 200 -6.37 22.16 2.01
C ASN A 200 -7.82 21.66 2.21
N THR A 201 -8.09 20.38 1.99
CA THR A 201 -9.41 19.76 2.13
C THR A 201 -9.27 18.33 2.60
N GLY A 202 -10.29 17.83 3.29
CA GLY A 202 -10.28 16.53 3.96
C GLY A 202 -11.22 16.58 5.15
N PRO A 203 -12.52 16.34 4.94
CA PRO A 203 -13.49 16.33 6.03
C PRO A 203 -13.06 15.40 7.17
N ASP A 204 -13.34 15.80 8.41
CA ASP A 204 -13.09 14.93 9.57
C ASP A 204 -13.83 13.60 9.38
N GLY A 205 -13.12 12.50 9.62
CA GLY A 205 -13.68 11.15 9.45
C GLY A 205 -13.76 10.66 8.01
N TYR A 206 -13.26 11.41 7.01
CA TYR A 206 -13.33 11.04 5.59
C TYR A 206 -12.93 9.57 5.30
N THR A 207 -11.74 9.14 5.75
CA THR A 207 -11.29 7.76 5.54
C THR A 207 -12.16 6.73 6.28
N HIS A 208 -12.63 7.05 7.49
CA HIS A 208 -13.50 6.15 8.25
C HIS A 208 -14.85 5.97 7.57
N ASP A 209 -15.40 7.03 6.97
CA ASP A 209 -16.65 6.98 6.22
C ASP A 209 -16.54 6.08 4.98
N ILE A 210 -15.47 6.22 4.20
CA ILE A 210 -15.21 5.32 3.06
C ILE A 210 -15.13 3.88 3.53
N ILE A 211 -14.38 3.60 4.60
CA ILE A 211 -14.23 2.24 5.13
C ILE A 211 -15.60 1.68 5.57
N ALA A 212 -16.44 2.50 6.20
CA ALA A 212 -17.77 2.08 6.63
C ALA A 212 -18.71 1.77 5.45
N ASN A 213 -18.55 2.45 4.31
CA ASN A 213 -19.38 2.23 3.12
C ASN A 213 -18.87 1.06 2.26
N VAL A 214 -17.55 0.98 2.03
CA VAL A 214 -16.94 -0.07 1.19
C VAL A 214 -17.18 -1.44 1.80
N TRP A 215 -16.99 -1.60 3.11
CA TRP A 215 -17.15 -2.87 3.79
C TRP A 215 -18.43 -2.92 4.66
N ALA A 216 -19.52 -2.33 4.18
CA ALA A 216 -20.79 -2.28 4.91
C ALA A 216 -21.46 -3.65 5.11
N ASP A 217 -21.19 -4.60 4.21
CA ASP A 217 -21.86 -5.91 4.14
C ASP A 217 -21.08 -7.05 4.84
N GLU A 218 -20.01 -6.74 5.58
CA GLU A 218 -19.21 -7.70 6.35
C GLU A 218 -19.72 -7.98 7.77
#